data_AF-A0A1B8QI52-F1
#
_entry.id   AF-A0A1B8QI52-F1
#
_cell.length_a   1.000
_cell.length_b   1.000
_cell.length_c   1.000
_cell.angle_alpha   90.00
_cell.angle_beta   90.00
_cell.angle_gamma   90.00
#
_symmetry.space_group_name_H-M   'P 1'
#
loop_
_entity.id
_entity.type
_entity.pdbx_description
1 polymer ?
#
loop_
_entity_poly.entity_id
_entity_poly.type
_entity_poly.pdbx_seq_one_letter_code
_entity_poly.pdbx_strand_id
1 'polypeptide(L)' 'MIIDLPPTTAHIIERIANVQGISVEQFCINSVYEKALEFAYMPNSETKQAIDELVAGQGKKFDTLDELMADLND' A
#
# COMPACT_ATOMS: atom_id res chain seq x y z
N MET A 1 0.59 -25.97 -0.84
CA MET A 1 1.79 -25.11 -0.83
C MET A 1 2.40 -25.24 0.56
N ILE A 2 3.58 -25.83 0.70
CA ILE A 2 4.27 -25.93 2.00
C ILE A 2 5.20 -24.73 2.10
N ILE A 3 4.93 -23.80 3.02
CA ILE A 3 5.81 -22.67 3.30
C ILE A 3 6.81 -23.17 4.35
N ASP A 4 8.07 -23.36 3.94
CA ASP A 4 9.14 -23.77 4.86
C ASP A 4 9.67 -22.53 5.58
N LEU A 5 9.23 -22.33 6.81
CA LEU A 5 9.60 -21.18 7.64
C LEU A 5 10.67 -21.60 8.65
N PRO A 6 11.63 -20.73 8.97
CA PRO A 6 12.56 -20.96 10.08
C PRO A 6 11.78 -21.27 11.37
N PRO A 7 12.26 -22.18 12.23
CA PRO A 7 11.52 -22.65 13.42
C PRO A 7 11.07 -21.52 14.36
N THR A 8 11.90 -20.47 14.48
CA THR A 8 11.59 -19.27 15.24
C THR A 8 10.44 -18.46 14.64
N THR A 9 10.38 -18.36 13.31
CA THR A 9 9.30 -17.66 12.59
C THR A 9 7.97 -18.42 12.71
N ALA A 10 7.99 -19.74 12.60
CA ALA A 10 6.79 -20.57 12.76
C ALA A 10 6.16 -20.39 14.14
N HIS A 11 6.97 -20.42 15.21
CA HIS A 11 6.48 -20.25 16.58
C HIS A 11 5.89 -18.85 16.84
N ILE A 12 6.48 -17.80 16.24
CA ILE A 12 5.95 -16.44 16.34
C ILE A 12 4.58 -16.35 15.66
N ILE A 13 4.45 -16.90 14.45
CA ILE A 13 3.19 -16.91 13.69
C ILE A 13 2.10 -17.67 14.45
N GLU A 14 2.39 -18.85 14.97
CA GLU A 14 1.47 -19.63 15.80
C GLU A 14 0.98 -18.82 17.01
N ARG A 15 1.89 -18.15 17.71
CA ARG A 15 1.55 -17.34 18.87
C ARG A 15 0.65 -16.16 18.49
N ILE A 16 0.92 -15.48 17.39
CA ILE A 16 0.12 -14.33 16.93
C ILE A 16 -1.27 -14.80 16.47
N ALA A 17 -1.34 -15.87 15.68
CA ALA A 17 -2.60 -16.45 15.22
C ALA A 17 -3.50 -16.86 16.41
N ASN A 18 -2.91 -17.51 17.42
CA ASN A 18 -3.61 -17.87 18.65
C ASN A 18 -4.13 -16.66 19.44
N VAL A 19 -3.33 -15.58 19.55
CA VAL A 19 -3.77 -14.33 20.21
C VAL A 19 -4.92 -13.66 19.46
N GLN A 20 -4.91 -13.74 18.13
CA GLN A 20 -5.98 -13.22 17.27
C GLN A 20 -7.20 -14.15 17.18
N GLY A 21 -7.14 -15.36 17.75
CA GLY A 21 -8.22 -16.34 17.71
C GLY A 21 -8.46 -16.93 16.31
N ILE A 22 -7.45 -16.93 15.44
CA ILE A 22 -7.53 -17.44 14.07
C ILE A 22 -6.56 -18.60 13.84
N SER A 23 -6.77 -19.39 12.79
CA SER A 23 -5.81 -20.42 12.41
C SER A 23 -4.53 -19.82 11.82
N VAL A 24 -3.42 -20.55 11.92
CA VAL A 24 -2.14 -20.17 11.28
C VAL A 24 -2.30 -19.96 9.78
N GLU A 25 -3.08 -20.82 9.12
CA GLU A 25 -3.38 -20.70 7.69
C GLU A 25 -4.11 -19.39 7.38
N GLN A 26 -5.13 -19.04 8.17
CA GLN A 26 -5.87 -17.79 8.02
C GLN A 26 -4.98 -16.57 8.29
N PHE A 27 -4.10 -16.64 9.29
CA PHE A 27 -3.12 -15.58 9.56
C PHE A 27 -2.19 -15.35 8.37
N CYS A 28 -1.66 -16.42 7.77
CA CYS A 28 -0.79 -16.34 6.60
C CYS A 28 -1.53 -15.72 5.40
N ILE A 29 -2.78 -16.14 5.16
CA ILE A 29 -3.63 -15.57 4.10
C ILE A 29 -3.84 -14.08 4.35
N ASN A 30 -4.31 -13.69 5.54
CA ASN A 30 -4.56 -12.29 5.88
C ASN A 30 -3.29 -11.44 5.76
N SER A 31 -2.15 -11.92 6.23
CA SER A 31 -0.88 -11.20 6.16
C SER A 31 -0.44 -10.92 4.72
N VAL A 32 -0.66 -11.87 3.81
CA VAL A 32 -0.37 -11.68 2.38
C VAL A 32 -1.34 -10.67 1.76
N TYR A 33 -2.63 -10.75 2.09
CA TYR A 33 -3.63 -9.78 1.63
C TYR A 33 -3.35 -8.36 2.14
N GLU A 34 -3.03 -8.20 3.42
CA GLU A 34 -2.69 -6.92 4.04
C GLU A 34 -1.43 -6.31 3.40
N LYS A 35 -0.40 -7.13 3.14
CA LYS A 35 0.79 -6.66 2.42
C LYS A 35 0.48 -6.27 0.98
N ALA A 36 -0.35 -7.04 0.27
CA ALA A 36 -0.79 -6.69 -1.07
C ALA A 36 -1.57 -5.36 -1.10
N LEU A 37 -2.43 -5.13 -0.10
CA LEU A 37 -3.14 -3.86 0.08
C LEU A 37 -2.17 -2.72 0.40
N GLU A 38 -1.21 -2.93 1.30
CA GLU A 38 -0.19 -1.93 1.63
C GLU A 38 0.60 -1.51 0.38
N PHE A 39 1.02 -2.46 -0.46
CA PHE A 39 1.67 -2.14 -1.74
C PHE A 39 0.74 -1.44 -2.73
N ALA A 40 -0.56 -1.75 -2.74
CA ALA A 40 -1.53 -1.09 -3.60
C ALA A 40 -1.81 0.37 -3.17
N TYR A 41 -1.71 0.67 -1.88
CA TYR A 41 -1.99 2.01 -1.33
C TYR A 41 -0.75 2.88 -1.14
N MET A 42 0.46 2.32 -1.25
CA MET A 42 1.68 3.12 -1.22
C MET A 42 1.87 3.87 -2.55
N PRO A 43 2.00 5.21 -2.52
CA PRO A 43 2.33 5.95 -3.73
C PRO A 43 3.67 5.45 -4.29
N ASN A 44 3.68 5.15 -5.58
CA ASN A 44 4.89 4.77 -6.29
C ASN A 44 5.84 5.97 -6.42
N SER A 45 7.01 5.78 -7.02
CA SER A 45 8.02 6.85 -7.13
C SER A 45 7.50 8.06 -7.90
N GLU A 46 6.71 7.85 -8.94
CA GLU A 46 6.11 8.91 -9.76
C GLU A 46 5.08 9.71 -8.96
N THR A 47 4.19 9.04 -8.24
CA THR A 47 3.20 9.71 -7.37
C THR A 47 3.89 10.50 -6.26
N LYS A 48 4.96 9.96 -5.65
CA LYS A 48 5.73 10.68 -4.63
C LYS A 48 6.39 11.94 -5.20
N GLN A 49 7.00 11.84 -6.37
CA GLN A 49 7.60 12.98 -7.05
C GLN A 49 6.55 14.07 -7.35
N ALA A 50 5.39 13.70 -7.90
CA ALA A 50 4.31 14.64 -8.18
C ALA A 50 3.82 15.35 -6.90
N ILE A 51 3.75 14.64 -5.76
CA ILE A 51 3.43 15.24 -4.46
C ILE A 51 4.52 16.24 -4.04
N ASP A 52 5.80 15.88 -4.16
CA ASP A 52 6.92 16.74 -3.78
C ASP A 52 6.95 18.04 -4.61
N GLU A 53 6.70 17.94 -5.92
CA GLU A 53 6.58 19.09 -6.82
C GLU A 53 5.41 20.01 -6.45
N LEU A 54 4.24 19.43 -6.11
CA LEU A 54 3.08 20.19 -5.63
C LEU A 54 3.38 20.92 -4.32
N VAL A 55 4.00 20.24 -3.35
CA VAL A 55 4.37 20.83 -2.04
C VAL A 55 5.41 21.95 -2.22
N ALA A 56 6.33 21.81 -3.17
CA ALA A 56 7.30 22.83 -3.53
C ALA A 56 6.70 24.02 -4.31
N GLY A 57 5.40 23.98 -4.63
CA GLY A 57 4.72 25.03 -5.39
C GLY A 57 5.05 25.02 -6.89
N GLN A 58 5.60 23.91 -7.40
CA GLN A 58 5.93 23.71 -8.82
C GLN A 58 4.75 23.18 -9.64
N GLY A 59 3.59 22.97 -8.99
CA GLY A 59 2.36 22.59 -9.67
C GLY A 59 1.90 23.61 -10.70
N LYS A 60 1.23 23.13 -11.76
CA LYS A 60 0.55 23.98 -12.73
C LYS A 60 -0.58 24.73 -12.03
N LYS A 61 -0.62 26.05 -12.23
CA LYS A 61 -1.71 26.91 -11.77
C LYS A 61 -2.70 27.11 -12.91
N PHE A 62 -3.96 27.16 -12.55
CA PHE A 62 -5.07 27.47 -13.45
C PHE A 62 -5.79 28.68 -12.87
N ASP A 63 -6.03 29.68 -13.70
CA ASP A 63 -6.70 30.91 -13.26
C ASP A 63 -8.22 30.75 -13.31
N THR A 64 -8.72 29.81 -14.11
CA THR A 64 -10.15 29.50 -14.24
C THR A 64 -10.44 28.00 -14.24
N LEU A 65 -11.69 27.64 -13.92
CA LEU A 65 -12.17 26.26 -14.03
C LEU A 65 -12.15 25.76 -15.47
N ASP A 66 -12.45 26.63 -16.45
CA ASP A 66 -12.47 26.25 -17.86
C ASP A 66 -11.07 25.86 -18.37
N GLU A 67 -10.01 26.56 -17.93
CA GLU A 67 -8.62 26.21 -18.23
C GLU A 67 -8.23 24.85 -17.65
N LEU A 68 -8.64 24.56 -16.40
CA LEU A 68 -8.41 23.26 -15.78
C LEU A 68 -9.14 22.15 -16.54
N MET A 69 -10.40 22.38 -16.93
CA MET A 69 -11.21 21.40 -17.63
C MET A 69 -10.72 21.15 -19.06
N ALA A 70 -10.15 22.16 -19.73
CA ALA A 70 -9.50 21.97 -21.03
C ALA A 70 -8.29 21.03 -20.89
N ASP A 71 -7.41 21.30 -19.92
CA ASP A 71 -6.18 20.51 -19.71
C ASP A 71 -6.43 19.05 -19.29
N LEU A 72 -7.53 18.78 -18.58
CA LEU A 72 -7.89 17.43 -18.15
C LEU A 72 -8.55 16.59 -19.26
N ASN A 73 -9.04 17.22 -20.33
CA ASN A 73 -9.76 16.56 -21.42
C ASN A 73 -8.90 16.41 -22.70
N ASP A 74 -7.64 16.85 -22.69
CA ASP A 74 -6.65 16.67 -23.77
C ASP A 74 -5.99 15.27 -23.72
#